data_AF-A0A5F2HVY8-F1
#
_entry.id   AF-A0A5F2HVY8-F1
#
_cell.length_a   1.000
_cell.length_b   1.000
_cell.length_c   1.000
_cell.angle_alpha   90.00
_cell.angle_beta   90.00
_cell.angle_gamma   90.00
#
_symmetry.space_group_name_H-M   'P 1'
#
loop_
_entity.id
_entity.type
_entity.pdbx_description
1 polymer ?
#
loop_
_entity_poly.entity_id
_entity_poly.type
_entity_poly.pdbx_seq_one_letter_code
_entity_poly.pdbx_strand_id
1 'polypeptide(L)' 'MPYVAAENRYDKMFYNRCGRSGIKLPAISLGLWHNFGNDTPHKTKQA' A
#
# COMPACT_ATOMS: atom_id res chain seq x y z
N MET A 1 -15.38 6.77 14.25
CA MET A 1 -14.01 7.07 14.71
C MET A 1 -13.14 7.24 13.47
N PRO A 2 -12.24 8.25 13.41
CA PRO A 2 -11.33 8.40 12.29
C PRO A 2 -10.35 7.22 12.23
N TYR A 3 -9.90 6.88 11.03
CA TYR A 3 -8.84 5.89 10.85
C TYR A 3 -7.51 6.43 11.40
N VAL A 4 -6.79 5.59 12.15
CA VAL A 4 -5.44 5.88 12.65
C VAL A 4 -4.50 4.80 12.12
N ALA A 5 -3.44 5.22 11.42
CA ALA A 5 -2.44 4.31 10.89
C ALA A 5 -1.57 3.74 12.03
N ALA A 6 -1.04 2.53 11.83
CA ALA A 6 -0.12 1.92 12.79
C ALA A 6 1.12 2.81 13.00
N GLU A 7 1.51 2.99 14.26
CA GLU A 7 2.65 3.84 14.65
C GLU A 7 3.97 3.33 14.08
N ASN A 8 4.13 2.00 14.04
CA ASN A 8 5.34 1.28 13.63
C ASN A 8 5.39 0.89 12.14
N ARG A 9 4.54 1.49 11.29
CA ARG A 9 4.37 1.11 9.87
C ARG A 9 5.63 1.22 9.01
N TYR A 10 6.66 1.93 9.47
CA TYR A 10 7.92 2.12 8.75
C TYR A 10 9.07 1.25 9.28
N ASP A 11 8.92 0.59 10.43
CA ASP A 11 10.01 -0.08 11.13
C ASP A 11 10.55 -1.29 10.38
N LYS A 12 9.68 -1.97 9.63
CA LYS A 12 9.97 -3.26 8.97
C LYS A 12 9.95 -3.18 7.45
N MET A 13 9.38 -2.13 6.86
CA MET A 13 9.25 -2.01 5.41
C MET A 13 10.59 -1.61 4.78
N PHE A 14 11.05 -2.39 3.81
CA PHE A 14 12.21 -2.03 3.01
C PHE A 14 11.83 -1.01 1.94
N TYR A 15 12.65 0.04 1.76
CA TYR A 15 12.42 1.11 0.80
C TYR A 15 13.54 1.19 -0.22
N ASN A 16 13.25 0.80 -1.46
CA ASN A 16 14.20 0.72 -2.57
C ASN A 16 14.20 2.00 -3.40
N ARG A 17 15.37 2.50 -3.81
CA ARG A 17 15.45 3.68 -4.68
C ARG A 17 14.98 3.33 -6.11
N CYS A 18 14.15 4.19 -6.69
CA CYS A 18 13.70 4.05 -8.07
C CYS A 18 14.79 4.56 -9.04
N GLY A 19 15.70 3.69 -9.43
CA GLY A 19 16.81 4.01 -10.33
C GLY A 19 17.74 5.10 -9.77
N ARG A 20 18.04 6.12 -10.57
CA ARG A 20 18.86 7.28 -10.16
C ARG A 20 18.06 8.43 -9.54
N SER A 21 16.75 8.25 -9.34
CA SER A 21 15.91 9.28 -8.74
C SER A 21 16.07 9.34 -7.21
N GLY A 22 15.59 10.41 -6.59
CA GLY A 22 15.48 10.51 -5.13
C GLY A 22 14.32 9.71 -4.53
N ILE A 23 13.44 9.14 -5.36
CA ILE A 23 12.23 8.45 -4.92
C ILE A 23 12.59 7.08 -4.34
N LYS A 24 12.05 6.76 -3.16
CA LYS A 24 12.10 5.42 -2.59
C LYS A 24 10.71 4.78 -2.58
N LEU A 25 10.59 3.61 -3.19
CA LEU A 25 9.37 2.81 -3.21
C LEU A 25 9.44 1.69 -2.18
N PRO A 26 8.32 1.32 -1.54
CA PRO A 26 8.31 0.14 -0.67
C PRO A 26 8.61 -1.11 -1.51
N ALA A 27 9.32 -2.07 -0.91
CA ALA A 27 9.67 -3.34 -1.57
C ALA A 27 8.43 -4.14 -2.00
N ILE A 28 7.29 -3.90 -1.35
CA ILE A 28 5.98 -4.43 -1.72
C ILE A 28 5.03 -3.25 -1.93
N SER A 29 4.38 -3.20 -3.08
CA SER A 29 3.37 -2.20 -3.43
C SER A 29 2.01 -2.86 -3.66
N LEU A 30 0.93 -2.18 -3.27
CA LEU A 30 -0.43 -2.65 -3.52
C LEU A 30 -0.94 -2.10 -4.86
N GLY A 31 -1.18 -2.99 -5.82
CA GLY A 31 -1.85 -2.65 -7.08
C GLY A 31 -3.36 -2.89 -6.98
N LEU A 32 -4.16 -1.93 -7.43
CA LEU A 32 -5.64 -2.00 -7.38
C LEU A 32 -6.24 -2.46 -8.73
N TRP A 33 -5.54 -3.35 -9.44
CA TRP A 33 -5.97 -3.80 -10.78
C TRP A 33 -7.31 -4.56 -10.76
N HIS A 34 -7.50 -5.40 -9.75
CA HIS A 34 -8.74 -6.14 -9.52
C HIS A 34 -9.24 -5.91 -8.10
N ASN A 35 -10.50 -6.27 -7.84
CA ASN A 35 -11.19 -6.22 -6.55
C ASN A 35 -11.62 -4.84 -6.03
N PHE A 36 -11.11 -3.74 -6.59
CA PHE A 36 -11.48 -2.39 -6.14
C PHE A 36 -12.52 -1.70 -7.05
N GLY A 37 -13.08 -2.42 -8.04
CA GLY A 37 -14.16 -1.94 -8.90
C GLY A 37 -15.53 -1.88 -8.20
N ASN A 38 -16.49 -1.19 -8.82
CA ASN A 38 -17.85 -1.04 -8.28
C ASN A 38 -18.61 -2.36 -8.17
N ASP A 39 -18.28 -3.31 -9.04
CA ASP A 39 -18.83 -4.65 -9.14
C ASP A 39 -18.30 -5.64 -8.09
N THR A 40 -17.21 -5.30 -7.39
CA THR A 40 -16.64 -6.16 -6.35
C THR A 40 -17.29 -5.87 -4.98
N PRO A 41 -17.76 -6.91 -4.25
CA PRO A 41 -18.23 -6.74 -2.88
C PRO A 41 -17.19 -6.08 -1.96
N HIS A 42 -17.62 -5.17 -1.09
CA HIS A 42 -16.71 -4.47 -0.16
C HIS A 42 -15.92 -5.41 0.75
N LYS A 43 -16.49 -6.57 1.10
CA LYS A 43 -15.78 -7.58 1.89
C LYS A 43 -14.50 -8.08 1.21
N THR A 44 -14.45 -8.06 -0.11
CA THR A 44 -13.28 -8.50 -0.90
C THR A 44 -12.23 -7.39 -1.03
N LYS A 45 -12.61 -6.12 -0.80
CA LYS A 45 -11.74 -4.93 -0.87
C LYS A 45 -10.92 -4.77 0.41
N GLN A 46 -10.08 -5.74 0.72
CA GLN A 46 -9.23 -5.72 1.92
C GLN A 46 -7.76 -5.58 1.50
N ALA A 47 -7.05 -4.70 2.22
CA ALA A 47 -5.64 -4.36 2.06
C ALA A 47 -4.94 -4.45 3.41
#